data_AF-A0AB35U2D8-F1
#
_entry.id   AF-A0AB35U2D8-F1
#
_cell.length_a   1.000
_cell.length_b   1.000
_cell.length_c   1.000
_cell.angle_alpha   90.00
_cell.angle_beta   90.00
_cell.angle_gamma   90.00
#
_symmetry.space_group_name_H-M   'P 1'
#
loop_
_entity.id
_entity.type
_entity.pdbx_description
1 polymer ?
#
loop_
_entity_poly.entity_id
_entity_poly.type
_entity_poly.pdbx_seq_one_letter_code
_entity_poly.pdbx_strand_id
1 'polypeptide(L)'
;MNKNYALYLFKRWKPGWLFYAVMYVMIPAACILLDGSNYYLNQGEAVRDSLHTAFAVSAGIAIVSCFILPVFMFSYLHRKRSEDLFLCLPISRAQQIRTEFFIMYAAVMGGFIASALVSLLCGIFTYPGLIHAAGQMAALTAHMALFTGVMLLFNSLLYMTANNILDGVVMLGAYTLLPFIMQFVVKVFLQDVTVGSAQFYSSTFFERWLSPLYLGTANANILIDPDMIGISDINAWSWISEAVLLAYGILAFILNQRQLVRRKAERAEQLSDSPLAYPFVIHIMLFLGLLLISSSYHQEGFTASFIFILVMLCLYAAGSFIYRRRIIIRPRLFIIFAILCLLTGALSEIGWKTKGFGLIYPVNLSADSNVEINYDAYMSKKDLGDASAPDEYVSVYFDAVMTYDQWQNNKDFQDIFNRHMEESITALYQEKTAYFSSSALAIYNTSTVADGSTRMTNYHRYPLPEDHMLTLDELMTVSQFTKVNVATDDGENTYTLQAYLQKEGK
;
A
#
# COMPACT_ATOMS: atom_id res chain seq x y z
N MET A 1 -24.11 -17.76 24.64
CA MET A 1 -24.23 -18.70 23.51
C MET A 1 -25.38 -19.65 23.78
N ASN A 2 -26.19 -20.00 22.78
CA ASN A 2 -27.25 -21.01 22.92
C ASN A 2 -26.71 -22.40 22.52
N LYS A 3 -26.68 -23.35 23.46
CA LYS A 3 -26.10 -24.70 23.26
C LYS A 3 -26.85 -25.52 22.21
N ASN A 4 -28.18 -25.51 22.25
CA ASN A 4 -29.01 -26.30 21.33
C ASN A 4 -28.87 -25.79 19.89
N TYR A 5 -28.79 -24.47 19.73
CA TYR A 5 -28.56 -23.85 18.43
C TYR A 5 -27.15 -24.12 17.90
N ALA A 6 -26.14 -24.11 18.77
CA ALA A 6 -24.79 -24.48 18.38
C ALA A 6 -24.73 -25.93 17.89
N LEU A 7 -25.31 -26.86 18.65
CA LEU A 7 -25.44 -28.27 18.27
C LEU A 7 -26.15 -28.45 16.93
N TYR A 8 -27.22 -27.69 16.69
CA TYR A 8 -27.92 -27.70 15.40
C TYR A 8 -27.01 -27.26 14.26
N LEU A 9 -26.30 -26.14 14.40
CA LEU A 9 -25.38 -25.63 13.39
C LEU A 9 -24.23 -26.61 13.12
N PHE A 10 -23.63 -27.18 14.16
CA PHE A 10 -22.60 -28.22 14.03
C PHE A 10 -23.11 -29.44 13.24
N LYS A 11 -24.31 -29.93 13.55
CA LYS A 11 -24.93 -31.08 12.83
C LYS A 11 -25.25 -30.75 11.38
N ARG A 12 -25.73 -29.54 11.11
CA ARG A 12 -26.04 -29.06 9.75
C ARG A 12 -24.77 -28.95 8.90
N TRP A 13 -23.64 -28.64 9.52
CA TRP A 13 -22.37 -28.33 8.85
C TRP A 13 -21.40 -29.50 8.75
N LYS A 14 -21.82 -30.74 9.05
CA LYS A 14 -20.97 -31.95 9.03
C LYS A 14 -20.07 -32.10 7.79
N PRO A 15 -20.56 -31.93 6.54
CA PRO A 15 -19.69 -32.02 5.36
C PRO A 15 -18.66 -30.89 5.29
N GLY A 16 -19.03 -29.70 5.77
CA GLY A 16 -18.12 -28.56 5.87
C GLY A 16 -16.98 -28.85 6.83
N TRP A 17 -17.24 -29.42 8.00
CA TRP A 17 -16.18 -29.78 8.96
C TRP A 17 -15.17 -30.77 8.38
N LEU A 18 -15.62 -31.74 7.60
CA LEU A 18 -14.74 -32.67 6.89
C LEU A 18 -13.87 -31.95 5.85
N PHE A 19 -14.47 -31.04 5.07
CA PHE A 19 -13.75 -30.22 4.10
C PHE A 19 -12.68 -29.35 4.77
N TYR A 20 -13.02 -28.68 5.88
CA TYR A 20 -12.08 -27.89 6.68
C TYR A 20 -10.95 -28.76 7.25
N ALA A 21 -11.26 -29.96 7.76
CA ALA A 21 -10.24 -30.88 8.24
C ALA A 21 -9.26 -31.29 7.13
N VAL A 22 -9.75 -31.58 5.91
CA VAL A 22 -8.89 -31.89 4.76
C VAL A 22 -8.02 -30.70 4.37
N MET A 23 -8.59 -29.50 4.24
CA MET A 23 -7.84 -28.32 3.83
C MET A 23 -6.74 -27.94 4.84
N TYR A 24 -7.03 -27.97 6.14
CA TYR A 24 -6.08 -27.52 7.16
C TYR A 24 -5.07 -28.60 7.59
N VAL A 25 -5.36 -29.88 7.39
CA VAL A 25 -4.43 -30.96 7.77
C VAL A 25 -3.62 -31.45 6.58
N MET A 26 -4.27 -31.76 5.45
CA MET A 26 -3.58 -32.41 4.32
C MET A 26 -2.67 -31.46 3.55
N ILE A 27 -3.12 -30.23 3.28
CA ILE A 27 -2.35 -29.27 2.45
C ILE A 27 -1.08 -28.84 3.19
N PRO A 28 -1.13 -28.41 4.47
CA PRO A 28 0.07 -27.99 5.18
C PRO A 28 1.01 -29.17 5.49
N ALA A 29 0.48 -30.37 5.72
CA ALA A 29 1.30 -31.58 5.86
C ALA A 29 2.03 -31.94 4.55
N ALA A 30 1.38 -31.74 3.39
CA ALA A 30 2.00 -32.00 2.09
C ALA A 30 3.20 -31.07 1.83
N CYS A 31 3.16 -29.81 2.28
CA CYS A 31 4.30 -28.88 2.18
C CYS A 31 5.55 -29.42 2.88
N ILE A 32 5.37 -30.09 4.03
CA ILE A 32 6.49 -30.68 4.79
C ILE A 32 6.97 -31.99 4.14
N LEU A 33 6.03 -32.80 3.62
CA LEU A 33 6.33 -34.12 3.06
C LEU A 33 6.92 -34.09 1.65
N LEU A 34 6.53 -33.12 0.82
CA LEU A 34 6.99 -33.02 -0.58
C LEU A 34 8.37 -32.36 -0.69
N ASP A 35 8.61 -31.34 0.11
CA ASP A 35 9.89 -30.62 0.15
C ASP A 35 10.97 -31.47 0.85
N GLY A 36 10.54 -32.41 1.69
CA GLY A 36 11.38 -33.43 2.30
C GLY A 36 11.93 -34.50 1.35
N SER A 37 11.83 -34.33 0.03
CA SER A 37 12.36 -35.29 -0.96
C SER A 37 13.72 -34.90 -1.56
N ASN A 38 14.21 -33.67 -1.37
CA ASN A 38 15.54 -33.20 -1.82
C ASN A 38 16.68 -33.48 -0.81
N TYR A 39 16.58 -34.60 -0.09
CA TYR A 39 16.90 -34.71 1.34
C TYR A 39 18.34 -35.12 1.75
N TYR A 40 19.41 -34.60 1.14
CA TYR A 40 20.77 -35.08 1.51
C TYR A 40 21.86 -34.05 1.81
N LEU A 41 21.64 -32.73 1.73
CA LEU A 41 22.76 -31.78 1.88
C LEU A 41 22.64 -30.66 2.94
N ASN A 42 21.46 -30.25 3.42
CA ASN A 42 21.31 -29.20 4.46
C ASN A 42 20.19 -29.52 5.47
N GLN A 43 20.48 -30.28 6.52
CA GLN A 43 19.45 -30.91 7.38
C GLN A 43 18.69 -29.96 8.35
N GLY A 44 19.18 -28.74 8.59
CA GLY A 44 18.55 -27.79 9.53
C GLY A 44 17.68 -26.72 8.87
N GLU A 45 18.22 -26.06 7.84
CA GLU A 45 17.57 -24.91 7.19
C GLU A 45 16.38 -25.34 6.30
N ALA A 46 16.51 -26.43 5.54
CA ALA A 46 15.44 -26.90 4.67
C ALA A 46 14.17 -27.31 5.45
N VAL A 47 14.32 -27.97 6.60
CA VAL A 47 13.19 -28.36 7.46
C VAL A 47 12.51 -27.13 8.05
N ARG A 48 13.29 -26.12 8.43
CA ARG A 48 12.79 -24.83 8.91
C ARG A 48 11.95 -24.13 7.82
N ASP A 49 12.45 -24.09 6.59
CA ASP A 49 11.76 -23.42 5.47
C ASP A 49 10.45 -24.14 5.09
N SER A 50 10.42 -25.48 5.12
CA SER A 50 9.18 -26.23 4.88
C SER A 50 8.15 -26.03 6.00
N LEU A 51 8.58 -25.87 7.26
CA LEU A 51 7.71 -25.50 8.39
C LEU A 51 7.13 -24.09 8.21
N HIS A 52 7.96 -23.11 7.86
CA HIS A 52 7.51 -21.75 7.55
C HIS A 52 6.48 -21.74 6.42
N THR A 53 6.73 -22.50 5.35
CA THR A 53 5.79 -22.67 4.24
C THR A 53 4.46 -23.27 4.70
N ALA A 54 4.49 -24.31 5.53
CA ALA A 54 3.27 -24.92 6.07
C ALA A 54 2.46 -23.93 6.93
N PHE A 55 3.12 -23.10 7.74
CA PHE A 55 2.45 -22.04 8.51
C PHE A 55 1.88 -20.94 7.62
N ALA A 56 2.62 -20.51 6.59
CA ALA A 56 2.14 -19.53 5.62
C ALA A 56 0.88 -20.02 4.90
N VAL A 57 0.88 -21.26 4.42
CA VAL A 57 -0.28 -21.88 3.77
C VAL A 57 -1.46 -21.95 4.74
N SER A 58 -1.23 -22.37 5.98
CA SER A 58 -2.27 -22.47 7.02
C SER A 58 -2.88 -21.11 7.36
N ALA A 59 -2.05 -20.08 7.49
CA ALA A 59 -2.49 -18.71 7.70
C ALA A 59 -3.28 -18.18 6.49
N GLY A 60 -2.83 -18.47 5.26
CA GLY A 60 -3.55 -18.15 4.03
C GLY A 60 -4.95 -18.77 3.98
N ILE A 61 -5.07 -20.06 4.30
CA ILE A 61 -6.38 -20.74 4.37
C ILE A 61 -7.26 -20.11 5.46
N ALA A 62 -6.69 -19.75 6.62
CA ALA A 62 -7.40 -19.04 7.69
C ALA A 62 -7.96 -17.69 7.25
N ILE A 63 -7.15 -16.89 6.55
CA ILE A 63 -7.55 -15.60 6.00
C ILE A 63 -8.70 -15.78 5.00
N VAL A 64 -8.56 -16.68 4.02
CA VAL A 64 -9.60 -16.95 3.01
C VAL A 64 -10.90 -17.43 3.68
N SER A 65 -10.79 -18.28 4.69
CA SER A 65 -11.95 -18.77 5.46
C SER A 65 -12.70 -17.63 6.15
N CYS A 66 -12.00 -16.59 6.60
CA CYS A 66 -12.62 -15.40 7.21
C CYS A 66 -13.47 -14.58 6.23
N PHE A 67 -13.28 -14.72 4.92
CA PHE A 67 -14.15 -14.10 3.90
C PHE A 67 -15.34 -15.00 3.56
N ILE A 68 -15.09 -16.30 3.46
CA ILE A 68 -16.07 -17.28 3.00
C ILE A 68 -17.14 -17.56 4.08
N LEU A 69 -16.73 -17.74 5.33
CA LEU A 69 -17.63 -18.15 6.41
C LEU A 69 -18.73 -17.14 6.73
N PRO A 70 -18.47 -15.82 6.80
CA PRO A 70 -19.53 -14.83 6.98
C PRO A 70 -20.62 -14.94 5.91
N VAL A 71 -20.24 -15.15 4.65
CA VAL A 71 -21.20 -15.32 3.54
C VAL A 71 -22.06 -16.55 3.77
N PHE A 72 -21.46 -17.70 4.08
CA PHE A 72 -22.22 -18.93 4.32
C PHE A 72 -23.12 -18.83 5.55
N MET A 73 -22.61 -18.33 6.67
CA MET A 73 -23.34 -18.25 7.94
C MET A 73 -24.47 -17.25 7.89
N PHE A 74 -24.26 -16.06 7.31
CA PHE A 74 -25.24 -14.98 7.32
C PHE A 74 -26.07 -14.87 6.04
N SER A 75 -25.86 -15.73 5.04
CA SER A 75 -26.63 -15.74 3.78
C SER A 75 -28.16 -15.77 3.99
N TYR A 76 -28.64 -16.35 5.10
CA TYR A 76 -30.07 -16.39 5.42
C TYR A 76 -30.68 -14.99 5.62
N LEU A 77 -29.90 -13.99 6.05
CA LEU A 77 -30.34 -12.61 6.27
C LEU A 77 -30.65 -11.85 4.98
N HIS A 78 -30.28 -12.41 3.83
CA HIS A 78 -30.44 -11.78 2.53
C HIS A 78 -31.49 -12.48 1.66
N ARG A 79 -32.12 -13.56 2.16
CA ARG A 79 -33.20 -14.29 1.47
C ARG A 79 -34.47 -14.16 2.28
N LYS A 80 -35.52 -13.59 1.69
CA LYS A 80 -36.75 -13.22 2.42
C LYS A 80 -37.34 -14.39 3.23
N ARG A 81 -37.54 -15.54 2.58
CA ARG A 81 -38.08 -16.76 3.22
C ARG A 81 -37.19 -17.31 4.33
N SER A 82 -35.88 -17.16 4.20
CA SER A 82 -34.93 -17.68 5.21
C SER A 82 -34.84 -16.71 6.39
N GLU A 83 -34.80 -15.41 6.13
CA GLU A 83 -34.75 -14.38 7.18
C GLU A 83 -35.98 -14.47 8.08
N ASP A 84 -37.19 -14.58 7.51
CA ASP A 84 -38.42 -14.76 8.29
C ASP A 84 -38.34 -16.00 9.20
N LEU A 85 -37.87 -17.13 8.68
CA LEU A 85 -37.78 -18.39 9.43
C LEU A 85 -36.75 -18.31 10.57
N PHE A 86 -35.59 -17.71 10.31
CA PHE A 86 -34.53 -17.58 11.32
C PHE A 86 -34.86 -16.52 12.38
N LEU A 87 -35.53 -15.43 12.00
CA LEU A 87 -35.96 -14.40 12.96
C LEU A 87 -37.14 -14.86 13.84
N CYS A 88 -37.89 -15.89 13.43
CA CYS A 88 -38.93 -16.52 14.24
C CYS A 88 -38.41 -17.54 15.25
N LEU A 89 -37.10 -17.86 15.25
CA LEU A 89 -36.55 -18.79 16.23
C LEU A 89 -36.77 -18.25 17.67
N PRO A 90 -37.10 -19.12 18.64
CA PRO A 90 -37.30 -18.73 20.04
C PRO A 90 -35.95 -18.48 20.75
N ILE A 91 -35.08 -17.69 20.12
CA ILE A 91 -33.73 -17.36 20.55
C ILE A 91 -33.53 -15.87 20.33
N SER A 92 -32.92 -15.19 21.30
CA SER A 92 -32.62 -13.76 21.09
C SER A 92 -31.60 -13.58 19.95
N ARG A 93 -31.81 -12.54 19.12
CA ARG A 93 -30.91 -12.20 18.00
C ARG A 93 -29.45 -12.04 18.44
N ALA A 94 -29.22 -11.44 19.61
CA ALA A 94 -27.90 -11.30 20.20
C ALA A 94 -27.25 -12.65 20.60
N GLN A 95 -28.04 -13.65 21.00
CA GLN A 95 -27.52 -15.01 21.23
C GLN A 95 -27.24 -15.74 19.92
N GLN A 96 -28.07 -15.54 18.89
CA GLN A 96 -27.87 -16.12 17.57
C GLN A 96 -26.51 -15.69 16.99
N ILE A 97 -26.25 -14.37 16.92
CA ILE A 97 -24.98 -13.79 16.46
C ILE A 97 -23.79 -14.40 17.19
N ARG A 98 -23.84 -14.41 18.53
CA ARG A 98 -22.72 -14.91 19.34
C ARG A 98 -22.45 -16.39 19.08
N THR A 99 -23.50 -17.19 18.86
CA THR A 99 -23.34 -18.60 18.53
C THR A 99 -22.77 -18.78 17.11
N GLU A 100 -23.26 -18.03 16.12
CA GLU A 100 -22.77 -18.10 14.74
C GLU A 100 -21.30 -17.69 14.65
N PHE A 101 -20.90 -16.58 15.30
CA PHE A 101 -19.50 -16.17 15.40
C PHE A 101 -18.61 -17.20 16.08
N PHE A 102 -19.06 -17.75 17.22
CA PHE A 102 -18.28 -18.77 17.92
C PHE A 102 -18.01 -19.97 17.02
N ILE A 103 -18.98 -20.41 16.22
CA ILE A 103 -18.82 -21.54 15.31
C ILE A 103 -17.86 -21.21 14.18
N MET A 104 -17.98 -20.03 13.56
CA MET A 104 -17.01 -19.62 12.53
C MET A 104 -15.60 -19.55 13.09
N TYR A 105 -15.44 -18.95 14.27
CA TYR A 105 -14.15 -18.82 14.94
C TYR A 105 -13.56 -20.18 15.29
N ALA A 106 -14.37 -21.09 15.86
CA ALA A 106 -13.94 -22.45 16.16
C ALA A 106 -13.56 -23.23 14.90
N ALA A 107 -14.20 -22.97 13.75
CA ALA A 107 -13.82 -23.58 12.48
C ALA A 107 -12.46 -23.13 11.98
N VAL A 108 -12.23 -21.82 11.96
CA VAL A 108 -10.97 -21.25 11.47
C VAL A 108 -9.83 -21.57 12.42
N MET A 109 -9.97 -21.23 13.70
CA MET A 109 -8.91 -21.43 14.69
C MET A 109 -8.72 -22.89 15.07
N GLY A 110 -9.78 -23.69 15.12
CA GLY A 110 -9.65 -25.13 15.31
C GLY A 110 -8.88 -25.78 14.18
N GLY A 111 -9.15 -25.38 12.92
CA GLY A 111 -8.37 -25.81 11.76
C GLY A 111 -6.91 -25.36 11.83
N PHE A 112 -6.66 -24.08 12.13
CA PHE A 112 -5.31 -23.53 12.23
C PHE A 112 -4.49 -24.22 13.33
N ILE A 113 -5.06 -24.44 14.52
CA ILE A 113 -4.39 -25.14 15.61
C ILE A 113 -4.12 -26.61 15.23
N ALA A 114 -5.07 -27.30 14.61
CA ALA A 114 -4.86 -28.67 14.13
C ALA A 114 -3.71 -28.74 13.12
N SER A 115 -3.64 -27.77 12.21
CA SER A 115 -2.56 -27.65 11.25
C SER A 115 -1.21 -27.41 11.93
N ALA A 116 -1.15 -26.44 12.84
CA ALA A 116 0.06 -26.13 13.59
C ALA A 116 0.57 -27.33 14.39
N LEU A 117 -0.33 -28.10 15.02
CA LEU A 117 0.03 -29.32 15.73
C LEU A 117 0.58 -30.41 14.80
N VAL A 118 -0.05 -30.62 13.64
CA VAL A 118 0.43 -31.60 12.65
C VAL A 118 1.80 -31.19 12.11
N SER A 119 1.98 -29.92 11.74
CA SER A 119 3.27 -29.39 11.29
C SER A 119 4.37 -29.56 12.33
N LEU A 120 4.05 -29.28 13.61
CA LEU A 120 4.99 -29.46 14.71
C LEU A 120 5.32 -30.94 14.96
N LEU A 121 4.33 -31.85 14.90
CA LEU A 121 4.57 -33.29 15.01
C LEU A 121 5.47 -33.80 13.87
N CYS A 122 5.31 -33.28 12.65
CA CYS A 122 6.18 -33.61 11.53
C CYS A 122 7.60 -33.03 11.69
N GLY A 123 7.75 -31.85 12.32
CA GLY A 123 9.04 -31.18 12.55
C GLY A 123 9.84 -31.65 13.77
N ILE A 124 9.18 -32.22 14.80
CA ILE A 124 9.82 -32.73 16.03
C ILE A 124 10.88 -33.80 15.72
N PHE A 125 10.70 -34.59 14.66
CA PHE A 125 11.60 -35.70 14.32
C PHE A 125 12.83 -35.26 13.51
N THR A 126 12.94 -33.98 13.14
CA THR A 126 13.88 -33.51 12.10
C THR A 126 14.69 -32.27 12.47
N TYR A 127 14.34 -31.49 13.50
CA TYR A 127 15.01 -30.21 13.81
C TYR A 127 15.48 -30.03 15.28
N PRO A 128 16.78 -29.79 15.55
CA PRO A 128 17.31 -29.55 16.90
C PRO A 128 16.88 -28.22 17.56
N GLY A 129 16.40 -27.23 16.80
CA GLY A 129 15.98 -25.90 17.31
C GLY A 129 14.51 -25.80 17.74
N LEU A 130 13.90 -26.93 18.13
CA LEU A 130 12.47 -27.09 18.42
C LEU A 130 11.89 -26.05 19.41
N ILE A 131 12.67 -25.61 20.40
CA ILE A 131 12.21 -24.66 21.42
C ILE A 131 11.96 -23.28 20.81
N HIS A 132 12.84 -22.82 19.92
CA HIS A 132 12.67 -21.53 19.24
C HIS A 132 11.46 -21.55 18.30
N ALA A 133 11.33 -22.63 17.52
CA ALA A 133 10.17 -22.86 16.66
C ALA A 133 8.86 -22.92 17.45
N ALA A 134 8.82 -23.62 18.60
CA ALA A 134 7.64 -23.69 19.46
C ALA A 134 7.25 -22.32 20.04
N GLY A 135 8.23 -21.49 20.43
CA GLY A 135 7.98 -20.12 20.90
C GLY A 135 7.38 -19.21 19.82
N GLN A 136 7.95 -19.25 18.61
CA GLN A 136 7.43 -18.52 17.44
C GLN A 136 6.01 -18.99 17.07
N MET A 137 5.75 -20.29 17.09
CA MET A 137 4.42 -20.85 16.83
C MET A 137 3.39 -20.43 17.88
N ALA A 138 3.76 -20.34 19.15
CA ALA A 138 2.87 -19.86 20.19
C ALA A 138 2.49 -18.40 19.95
N ALA A 139 3.48 -17.56 19.59
CA ALA A 139 3.24 -16.16 19.21
C ALA A 139 2.34 -16.06 17.96
N LEU A 140 2.61 -16.86 16.92
CA LEU A 140 1.81 -16.88 15.69
C LEU A 140 0.39 -17.35 15.96
N THR A 141 0.20 -18.36 16.80
CA THR A 141 -1.12 -18.85 17.18
C THR A 141 -1.91 -17.79 17.96
N ALA A 142 -1.25 -17.08 18.89
CA ALA A 142 -1.87 -15.99 19.64
C ALA A 142 -2.28 -14.82 18.71
N HIS A 143 -1.40 -14.45 17.77
CA HIS A 143 -1.68 -13.45 16.75
C HIS A 143 -2.89 -13.85 15.89
N MET A 144 -2.84 -15.05 15.31
CA MET A 144 -3.89 -15.57 14.43
C MET A 144 -5.22 -15.71 15.16
N ALA A 145 -5.21 -16.00 16.46
CA ALA A 145 -6.42 -15.99 17.29
C ALA A 145 -7.08 -14.60 17.31
N LEU A 146 -6.32 -13.55 17.56
CA LEU A 146 -6.84 -12.18 17.53
C LEU A 146 -7.28 -11.79 16.10
N PHE A 147 -6.39 -11.99 15.13
CA PHE A 147 -6.58 -11.58 13.75
C PHE A 147 -7.80 -12.23 13.10
N THR A 148 -7.95 -13.55 13.20
CA THR A 148 -9.11 -14.26 12.63
C THR A 148 -10.42 -13.86 13.32
N GLY A 149 -10.39 -13.63 14.64
CA GLY A 149 -11.54 -13.13 15.38
C GLY A 149 -12.00 -11.76 14.88
N VAL A 150 -11.04 -10.84 14.68
CA VAL A 150 -11.30 -9.49 14.15
C VAL A 150 -11.79 -9.55 12.72
N MET A 151 -11.15 -10.33 11.84
CA MET A 151 -11.54 -10.46 10.44
C MET A 151 -12.94 -11.05 10.28
N LEU A 152 -13.29 -12.08 11.04
CA LEU A 152 -14.65 -12.64 11.03
C LEU A 152 -15.69 -11.57 11.42
N LEU A 153 -15.45 -10.82 12.49
CA LEU A 153 -16.33 -9.73 12.93
C LEU A 153 -16.46 -8.64 11.86
N PHE A 154 -15.32 -8.19 11.33
CA PHE A 154 -15.25 -7.12 10.34
C PHE A 154 -15.94 -7.52 9.02
N ASN A 155 -15.60 -8.67 8.46
CA ASN A 155 -16.21 -9.17 7.23
C ASN A 155 -17.71 -9.43 7.39
N SER A 156 -18.15 -9.94 8.55
CA SER A 156 -19.58 -10.10 8.83
C SER A 156 -20.32 -8.77 8.83
N LEU A 157 -19.71 -7.71 9.40
CA LEU A 157 -20.29 -6.37 9.39
C LEU A 157 -20.47 -5.84 7.97
N LEU A 158 -19.42 -5.98 7.15
CA LEU A 158 -19.44 -5.54 5.75
C LEU A 158 -20.50 -6.29 4.95
N TYR A 159 -20.54 -7.62 5.08
CA TYR A 159 -21.52 -8.46 4.42
C TYR A 159 -22.96 -8.10 4.82
N MET A 160 -23.21 -7.93 6.12
CA MET A 160 -24.53 -7.61 6.67
C MET A 160 -25.02 -6.19 6.37
N THR A 161 -24.14 -5.30 5.90
CA THR A 161 -24.49 -3.95 5.44
C THR A 161 -25.32 -3.96 4.16
N ALA A 162 -25.25 -5.05 3.39
CA ALA A 162 -26.08 -5.26 2.22
C ALA A 162 -27.45 -5.86 2.56
N ASN A 163 -28.34 -5.77 1.58
CA ASN A 163 -29.70 -6.31 1.63
C ASN A 163 -29.85 -7.59 0.78
N ASN A 164 -28.91 -7.87 -0.12
CA ASN A 164 -28.87 -9.07 -0.96
C ASN A 164 -27.50 -9.78 -0.89
N ILE A 165 -27.45 -11.08 -1.20
CA ILE A 165 -26.22 -11.90 -1.18
C ILE A 165 -25.17 -11.33 -2.13
N LEU A 166 -25.55 -11.04 -3.38
CA LEU A 166 -24.63 -10.49 -4.39
C LEU A 166 -24.04 -9.16 -3.90
N ASP A 167 -24.89 -8.25 -3.43
CA ASP A 167 -24.48 -6.96 -2.91
C ASP A 167 -23.54 -7.12 -1.71
N GLY A 168 -23.79 -8.09 -0.82
CA GLY A 168 -22.93 -8.40 0.33
C GLY A 168 -21.53 -8.86 -0.08
N VAL A 169 -21.44 -9.70 -1.12
CA VAL A 169 -20.14 -10.11 -1.69
C VAL A 169 -19.41 -8.94 -2.34
N VAL A 170 -20.14 -8.08 -3.07
CA VAL A 170 -19.57 -6.85 -3.66
C VAL A 170 -19.06 -5.91 -2.57
N MET A 171 -19.79 -5.74 -1.46
CA MET A 171 -19.35 -4.90 -0.33
C MET A 171 -18.09 -5.47 0.34
N LEU A 172 -18.01 -6.79 0.55
CA LEU A 172 -16.80 -7.43 1.05
C LEU A 172 -15.57 -7.11 0.18
N GLY A 173 -15.69 -7.30 -1.13
CA GLY A 173 -14.61 -6.99 -2.07
C GLY A 173 -14.24 -5.50 -2.08
N ALA A 174 -15.24 -4.63 -2.19
CA ALA A 174 -15.02 -3.18 -2.26
C ALA A 174 -14.32 -2.63 -1.02
N TYR A 175 -14.77 -2.97 0.19
CA TYR A 175 -14.16 -2.50 1.43
C TYR A 175 -12.80 -3.12 1.74
N THR A 176 -12.53 -4.31 1.19
CA THR A 176 -11.20 -4.92 1.30
C THR A 176 -10.20 -4.22 0.40
N LEU A 177 -10.61 -3.84 -0.81
CA LEU A 177 -9.76 -3.16 -1.79
C LEU A 177 -9.60 -1.65 -1.51
N LEU A 178 -10.62 -1.02 -0.90
CA LEU A 178 -10.66 0.43 -0.72
C LEU A 178 -9.42 1.01 0.01
N PRO A 179 -8.89 0.42 1.10
CA PRO A 179 -7.66 0.90 1.72
C PRO A 179 -6.44 0.88 0.78
N PHE A 180 -6.31 -0.16 -0.04
CA PHE A 180 -5.21 -0.28 -1.02
C PHE A 180 -5.33 0.76 -2.15
N ILE A 181 -6.55 0.99 -2.63
CA ILE A 181 -6.80 2.04 -3.63
C ILE A 181 -6.52 3.42 -3.03
N MET A 182 -6.98 3.67 -1.82
CA MET A 182 -6.74 4.94 -1.14
C MET A 182 -5.23 5.17 -0.92
N GLN A 183 -4.49 4.14 -0.52
CA GLN A 183 -3.03 4.19 -0.43
C GLN A 183 -2.41 4.61 -1.76
N PHE A 184 -2.74 3.90 -2.84
CA PHE A 184 -2.22 4.21 -4.17
C PHE A 184 -2.53 5.66 -4.58
N VAL A 185 -3.78 6.09 -4.38
CA VAL A 185 -4.21 7.45 -4.74
C VAL A 185 -3.51 8.51 -3.92
N VAL A 186 -3.41 8.35 -2.59
CA VAL A 186 -2.72 9.33 -1.73
C VAL A 186 -1.24 9.39 -2.08
N LYS A 187 -0.61 8.25 -2.36
CA LYS A 187 0.79 8.19 -2.80
C LYS A 187 0.99 9.00 -4.08
N VAL A 188 0.23 8.69 -5.14
CA VAL A 188 0.34 9.37 -6.43
C VAL A 188 0.01 10.86 -6.29
N PHE A 189 -1.09 11.19 -5.60
CA PHE A 189 -1.48 12.57 -5.33
C PHE A 189 -0.35 13.37 -4.68
N LEU A 190 0.25 12.84 -3.61
CA LEU A 190 1.36 13.49 -2.94
C LEU A 190 2.59 13.59 -3.85
N GLN A 191 2.89 12.57 -4.66
CA GLN A 191 4.00 12.59 -5.62
C GLN A 191 3.81 13.69 -6.67
N ASP A 192 2.57 13.93 -7.07
CA ASP A 192 2.26 14.94 -8.07
C ASP A 192 2.33 16.37 -7.51
N VAL A 193 2.00 16.57 -6.23
CA VAL A 193 1.98 17.90 -5.60
C VAL A 193 3.24 18.27 -4.81
N THR A 194 4.19 17.33 -4.62
CA THR A 194 5.47 17.58 -3.92
C THR A 194 6.67 17.42 -4.86
N VAL A 195 7.77 18.11 -4.56
CA VAL A 195 9.06 17.96 -5.25
C VAL A 195 10.10 17.49 -4.26
N GLY A 196 11.03 16.66 -4.72
CA GLY A 196 12.16 16.26 -3.88
C GLY A 196 11.65 15.60 -2.62
N SER A 197 10.78 14.61 -2.72
CA SER A 197 10.60 13.65 -1.63
C SER A 197 10.53 12.27 -2.27
N ALA A 198 11.53 11.41 -2.09
CA ALA A 198 11.32 9.97 -2.34
C ALA A 198 10.91 9.24 -1.06
N GLN A 199 10.97 9.89 0.12
CA GLN A 199 10.98 9.16 1.40
C GLN A 199 9.82 9.43 2.36
N PHE A 200 8.94 10.40 2.13
CA PHE A 200 7.60 10.27 2.73
C PHE A 200 6.83 9.07 2.14
N TYR A 201 7.28 8.57 0.98
CA TYR A 201 6.66 7.50 0.20
C TYR A 201 7.05 6.06 0.59
N SER A 202 7.93 5.87 1.58
CA SER A 202 8.14 4.55 2.17
C SER A 202 7.25 4.30 3.39
N SER A 203 6.37 5.23 3.75
CA SER A 203 5.61 5.14 4.99
C SER A 203 4.39 4.22 4.86
N THR A 204 4.68 2.93 4.79
CA THR A 204 3.87 1.82 5.33
C THR A 204 3.23 2.16 6.68
N PHE A 205 3.74 3.18 7.39
CA PHE A 205 3.22 3.73 8.62
C PHE A 205 1.73 4.13 8.54
N PHE A 206 1.29 5.10 7.73
CA PHE A 206 -0.14 5.51 7.76
C PHE A 206 -1.06 4.46 7.14
N GLU A 207 -0.53 3.75 6.15
CA GLU A 207 -1.19 2.79 5.27
C GLU A 207 -1.63 1.52 6.03
N ARG A 208 -0.78 1.06 6.96
CA ARG A 208 -1.03 -0.11 7.79
C ARG A 208 -2.29 0.06 8.64
N TRP A 209 -2.61 1.25 9.14
CA TRP A 209 -3.71 1.43 10.09
C TRP A 209 -5.12 1.38 9.50
N LEU A 210 -5.26 1.41 8.17
CA LEU A 210 -6.55 1.55 7.49
C LEU A 210 -7.23 0.22 7.16
N SER A 211 -6.47 -0.88 7.23
CA SER A 211 -6.94 -2.22 6.85
C SER A 211 -6.59 -3.24 7.93
N PRO A 212 -7.60 -3.87 8.58
CA PRO A 212 -7.34 -4.96 9.51
C PRO A 212 -6.69 -6.17 8.80
N LEU A 213 -6.96 -6.36 7.50
CA LEU A 213 -6.31 -7.39 6.69
C LEU A 213 -4.81 -7.13 6.60
N TYR A 214 -4.40 -5.91 6.24
CA TYR A 214 -2.98 -5.56 6.10
C TYR A 214 -2.25 -5.66 7.45
N LEU A 215 -2.85 -5.15 8.53
CA LEU A 215 -2.31 -5.24 9.90
C LEU A 215 -1.99 -6.68 10.30
N GLY A 216 -2.95 -7.57 10.10
CA GLY A 216 -2.81 -8.97 10.47
C GLY A 216 -1.85 -9.72 9.55
N THR A 217 -1.91 -9.52 8.23
CA THR A 217 -0.99 -10.19 7.31
C THR A 217 0.46 -9.76 7.51
N ALA A 218 0.70 -8.48 7.78
CA ALA A 218 2.05 -7.99 8.07
C ALA A 218 2.64 -8.69 9.30
N ASN A 219 1.93 -8.64 10.44
CA ASN A 219 2.38 -9.29 11.67
C ASN A 219 2.51 -10.81 11.52
N ALA A 220 1.58 -11.46 10.82
CA ALA A 220 1.67 -12.89 10.52
C ALA A 220 2.94 -13.23 9.72
N ASN A 221 3.26 -12.47 8.67
CA ASN A 221 4.47 -12.70 7.86
C ASN A 221 5.75 -12.57 8.70
N ILE A 222 5.80 -11.58 9.60
CA ILE A 222 6.97 -11.37 10.48
C ILE A 222 7.14 -12.54 11.45
N LEU A 223 6.05 -13.07 12.02
CA LEU A 223 6.13 -14.24 12.90
C LEU A 223 6.36 -15.55 12.15
N ILE A 224 5.98 -15.62 10.87
CA ILE A 224 6.26 -16.77 10.02
C ILE A 224 7.75 -16.78 9.69
N ASP A 225 8.33 -15.68 9.21
CA ASP A 225 9.75 -15.61 8.85
C ASP A 225 10.38 -14.29 9.32
N PRO A 226 11.00 -14.27 10.52
CA PRO A 226 11.63 -13.08 11.06
C PRO A 226 12.90 -12.63 10.31
N ASP A 227 13.57 -13.55 9.60
CA ASP A 227 14.86 -13.30 8.94
C ASP A 227 14.67 -12.62 7.57
N MET A 228 13.49 -12.76 6.93
CA MET A 228 13.16 -12.12 5.65
C MET A 228 12.99 -10.59 5.71
N ILE A 229 12.88 -10.00 6.90
CA ILE A 229 12.55 -8.59 7.07
C ILE A 229 13.78 -7.88 7.63
N GLY A 230 14.59 -7.36 6.72
CA GLY A 230 15.80 -6.61 7.05
C GLY A 230 15.51 -5.53 8.10
N ILE A 231 16.46 -5.36 9.03
CA ILE A 231 16.41 -4.55 10.26
C ILE A 231 16.03 -3.06 10.03
N SER A 232 15.87 -2.61 8.78
CA SER A 232 15.45 -1.24 8.45
C SER A 232 13.95 -0.96 8.49
N ASP A 233 13.08 -1.96 8.63
CA ASP A 233 11.64 -1.71 8.83
C ASP A 233 11.37 -1.45 10.31
N ILE A 234 11.23 -0.17 10.68
CA ILE A 234 10.96 0.34 12.05
C ILE A 234 9.62 -0.19 12.66
N ASN A 235 8.99 -1.23 12.12
CA ASN A 235 7.76 -1.85 12.66
C ASN A 235 7.62 -3.38 12.37
N ALA A 236 8.69 -4.18 12.45
CA ALA A 236 8.64 -5.63 12.20
C ALA A 236 7.65 -6.39 13.13
N TRP A 237 7.46 -6.06 14.41
CA TRP A 237 6.32 -6.59 15.18
C TRP A 237 5.83 -5.49 16.09
N SER A 238 4.60 -5.02 15.87
CA SER A 238 4.10 -3.83 16.54
C SER A 238 2.91 -4.15 17.44
N TRP A 239 3.12 -3.99 18.75
CA TRP A 239 2.05 -4.03 19.76
C TRP A 239 0.97 -2.97 19.50
N ILE A 240 1.34 -1.85 18.87
CA ILE A 240 0.40 -0.81 18.46
C ILE A 240 -0.53 -1.36 17.37
N SER A 241 -0.01 -2.14 16.42
CA SER A 241 -0.82 -2.80 15.39
C SER A 241 -1.81 -3.80 15.95
N GLU A 242 -1.43 -4.55 16.99
CA GLU A 242 -2.37 -5.42 17.71
C GLU A 242 -3.46 -4.61 18.43
N ALA A 243 -3.10 -3.49 19.06
CA ALA A 243 -4.06 -2.61 19.72
C ALA A 243 -5.08 -2.02 18.72
N VAL A 244 -4.63 -1.60 17.53
CA VAL A 244 -5.52 -1.11 16.48
C VAL A 244 -6.39 -2.23 15.90
N LEU A 245 -5.83 -3.43 15.70
CA LEU A 245 -6.60 -4.59 15.27
C LEU A 245 -7.70 -4.94 16.30
N LEU A 246 -7.39 -4.87 17.59
CA LEU A 246 -8.37 -5.04 18.67
C LEU A 246 -9.45 -3.95 18.62
N ALA A 247 -9.08 -2.69 18.35
CA ALA A 247 -10.05 -1.61 18.19
C ALA A 247 -11.02 -1.86 17.02
N TYR A 248 -10.52 -2.37 15.88
CA TYR A 248 -11.36 -2.84 14.77
C TYR A 248 -12.33 -3.93 15.22
N GLY A 249 -11.85 -4.92 15.99
CA GLY A 249 -12.68 -6.00 16.52
C GLY A 249 -13.80 -5.51 17.44
N ILE A 250 -13.48 -4.62 18.38
CA ILE A 250 -14.46 -4.04 19.32
C ILE A 250 -15.52 -3.24 18.55
N LEU A 251 -15.09 -2.39 17.62
CA LEU A 251 -16.00 -1.60 16.80
C LEU A 251 -16.90 -2.50 15.96
N ALA A 252 -16.33 -3.48 15.26
CA ALA A 252 -17.08 -4.42 14.44
C ALA A 252 -18.07 -5.23 15.27
N PHE A 253 -17.70 -5.69 16.47
CA PHE A 253 -18.59 -6.38 17.38
C PHE A 253 -19.80 -5.52 17.77
N ILE A 254 -19.56 -4.27 18.20
CA ILE A 254 -20.63 -3.34 18.60
C ILE A 254 -21.57 -3.06 17.43
N LEU A 255 -21.02 -2.81 16.24
CA LEU A 255 -21.80 -2.49 15.05
C LEU A 255 -22.61 -3.70 14.55
N ASN A 256 -22.05 -4.91 14.53
CA ASN A 256 -22.78 -6.14 14.19
C ASN A 256 -23.98 -6.37 15.11
N GLN A 257 -23.77 -6.21 16.43
CA GLN A 257 -24.85 -6.34 17.42
C GLN A 257 -25.97 -5.34 17.14
N ARG A 258 -25.62 -4.07 16.92
CA ARG A 258 -26.61 -3.02 16.60
C ARG A 258 -27.35 -3.32 15.29
N GLN A 259 -26.63 -3.74 14.26
CA GLN A 259 -27.17 -3.97 12.93
C GLN A 259 -28.18 -5.12 12.92
N LEU A 260 -27.87 -6.25 13.55
CA LEU A 260 -28.80 -7.39 13.56
C LEU A 260 -29.98 -7.19 14.51
N VAL A 261 -29.75 -6.66 15.72
CA VAL A 261 -30.84 -6.45 16.68
C VAL A 261 -31.90 -5.54 16.08
N ARG A 262 -31.49 -4.51 15.34
CA ARG A 262 -32.40 -3.55 14.67
C ARG A 262 -32.81 -3.95 13.25
N ARG A 263 -32.35 -5.10 12.73
CA ARG A 263 -32.68 -5.53 11.37
C ARG A 263 -34.17 -5.86 11.26
N LYS A 264 -34.81 -5.33 10.23
CA LYS A 264 -36.18 -5.68 9.84
C LYS A 264 -36.11 -6.72 8.72
N ALA A 265 -36.97 -7.74 8.78
CA ALA A 265 -37.04 -8.81 7.79
C ALA A 265 -37.42 -8.30 6.38
N GLU A 266 -38.11 -7.16 6.32
CA GLU A 266 -38.49 -6.52 5.06
C GLU A 266 -37.29 -6.10 4.22
N ARG A 267 -36.10 -5.95 4.80
CA ARG A 267 -34.91 -5.48 4.10
C ARG A 267 -34.30 -6.54 3.18
N ALA A 268 -34.51 -7.84 3.41
CA ALA A 268 -33.96 -8.86 2.52
C ALA A 268 -34.41 -8.66 1.07
N GLU A 269 -33.48 -8.88 0.14
CA GLU A 269 -33.67 -8.76 -1.32
C GLU A 269 -33.98 -7.35 -1.82
N GLN A 270 -34.12 -6.35 -0.94
CA GLN A 270 -34.25 -4.94 -1.31
C GLN A 270 -32.92 -4.36 -1.83
N LEU A 271 -33.00 -3.17 -2.41
CA LEU A 271 -31.83 -2.37 -2.79
C LEU A 271 -30.96 -2.08 -1.56
N SER A 272 -29.65 -2.29 -1.67
CA SER A 272 -28.68 -2.01 -0.61
C SER A 272 -28.39 -0.50 -0.53
N ASP A 273 -29.30 0.24 0.10
CA ASP A 273 -29.33 1.72 0.17
C ASP A 273 -28.78 2.32 1.47
N SER A 274 -28.25 1.47 2.36
CA SER A 274 -27.58 1.90 3.57
C SER A 274 -26.50 2.94 3.24
N PRO A 275 -26.28 3.97 4.09
CA PRO A 275 -25.25 4.97 3.83
C PRO A 275 -23.87 4.37 3.52
N LEU A 276 -23.50 3.30 4.23
CA LEU A 276 -22.22 2.58 4.08
C LEU A 276 -22.23 1.50 2.96
N ALA A 277 -23.30 1.34 2.19
CA ALA A 277 -23.33 0.39 1.07
C ALA A 277 -22.84 1.08 -0.22
N TYR A 278 -23.47 0.76 -1.36
CA TYR A 278 -23.16 1.37 -2.66
C TYR A 278 -23.09 2.91 -2.64
N PRO A 279 -23.97 3.65 -1.94
CA PRO A 279 -23.85 5.10 -1.90
C PRO A 279 -22.46 5.54 -1.46
N PHE A 280 -21.95 5.10 -0.31
CA PHE A 280 -20.59 5.47 0.11
C PHE A 280 -19.52 4.96 -0.85
N VAL A 281 -19.54 3.68 -1.21
CA VAL A 281 -18.50 3.05 -2.05
C VAL A 281 -18.37 3.76 -3.40
N ILE A 282 -19.48 4.09 -4.06
CA ILE A 282 -19.44 4.76 -5.36
C ILE A 282 -18.87 6.19 -5.21
N HIS A 283 -19.28 6.94 -4.19
CA HIS A 283 -18.79 8.31 -4.00
C HIS A 283 -17.32 8.35 -3.61
N ILE A 284 -16.85 7.46 -2.72
CA ILE A 284 -15.44 7.45 -2.33
C ILE A 284 -14.55 7.01 -3.49
N MET A 285 -14.97 6.02 -4.29
CA MET A 285 -14.21 5.59 -5.47
C MET A 285 -14.17 6.69 -6.54
N LEU A 286 -15.28 7.42 -6.74
CA LEU A 286 -15.30 8.59 -7.62
C LEU A 286 -14.37 9.69 -7.09
N PHE A 287 -14.43 10.00 -5.79
CA PHE A 287 -13.56 10.99 -5.16
C PHE A 287 -12.08 10.65 -5.36
N LEU A 288 -11.69 9.40 -5.08
CA LEU A 288 -10.32 8.92 -5.26
C LEU A 288 -9.88 8.97 -6.73
N GLY A 289 -10.74 8.57 -7.67
CA GLY A 289 -10.45 8.64 -9.10
C GLY A 289 -10.31 10.08 -9.62
N LEU A 290 -11.18 10.99 -9.17
CA LEU A 290 -11.08 12.41 -9.50
C LEU A 290 -9.87 13.07 -8.86
N LEU A 291 -9.46 12.64 -7.66
CA LEU A 291 -8.26 13.16 -6.99
C LEU A 291 -7.00 12.87 -7.79
N LEU A 292 -6.85 11.64 -8.32
CA LEU A 292 -5.75 11.28 -9.23
C LEU A 292 -5.72 12.17 -10.48
N ILE A 293 -6.87 12.37 -11.12
CA ILE A 293 -6.94 13.19 -12.34
C ILE A 293 -6.67 14.66 -12.03
N SER A 294 -7.09 15.12 -10.85
CA SER A 294 -6.89 16.51 -10.43
C SER A 294 -5.43 16.78 -10.07
N SER A 295 -4.68 15.79 -9.57
CA SER A 295 -3.26 15.97 -9.23
C SER A 295 -2.36 16.00 -10.46
N SER A 296 -2.69 15.23 -11.50
CA SER A 296 -1.92 15.25 -12.75
C SER A 296 -2.15 16.52 -13.60
N TYR A 297 -3.16 17.33 -13.27
CA TYR A 297 -3.53 18.53 -14.03
C TYR A 297 -2.37 19.51 -14.24
N HIS A 298 -1.57 19.78 -13.20
CA HIS A 298 -0.42 20.71 -13.29
C HIS A 298 0.73 20.15 -14.15
N GLN A 299 0.75 18.84 -14.41
CA GLN A 299 1.79 18.17 -15.21
C GLN A 299 1.35 17.92 -16.67
N GLU A 300 0.12 17.42 -16.88
CA GLU A 300 -0.39 16.99 -18.20
C GLU A 300 -1.25 18.05 -18.90
N GLY A 301 -1.69 19.08 -18.17
CA GLY A 301 -2.53 20.17 -18.66
C GLY A 301 -4.03 19.84 -18.76
N PHE A 302 -4.85 20.88 -18.90
CA PHE A 302 -6.31 20.79 -18.82
C PHE A 302 -6.94 19.80 -19.80
N THR A 303 -6.49 19.80 -21.05
CA THR A 303 -7.12 19.06 -22.14
C THR A 303 -7.07 17.55 -21.89
N ALA A 304 -5.93 17.04 -21.39
CA ALA A 304 -5.77 15.63 -21.04
C ALA A 304 -6.67 15.26 -19.86
N SER A 305 -6.61 16.03 -18.77
CA SER A 305 -7.43 15.80 -17.57
C SER A 305 -8.93 15.86 -17.85
N PHE A 306 -9.39 16.73 -18.76
CA PHE A 306 -10.80 16.88 -19.10
C PHE A 306 -11.41 15.60 -19.69
N ILE A 307 -10.68 14.90 -20.56
CA ILE A 307 -11.13 13.61 -21.13
C ILE A 307 -11.34 12.59 -20.01
N PHE A 308 -10.39 12.49 -19.08
CA PHE A 308 -10.50 11.55 -17.96
C PHE A 308 -11.64 11.91 -16.99
N ILE A 309 -11.93 13.20 -16.77
CA ILE A 309 -13.10 13.66 -16.01
C ILE A 309 -14.40 13.16 -16.67
N LEU A 310 -14.52 13.26 -18.00
CA LEU A 310 -15.69 12.75 -18.72
C LEU A 310 -15.82 11.22 -18.60
N VAL A 311 -14.71 10.49 -18.69
CA VAL A 311 -14.70 9.04 -18.45
C VAL A 311 -15.17 8.71 -17.02
N MET A 312 -14.73 9.48 -16.01
CA MET A 312 -15.18 9.31 -14.63
C MET A 312 -16.68 9.59 -14.45
N LEU A 313 -17.24 10.55 -15.17
CA LEU A 313 -18.69 10.79 -15.18
C LEU A 313 -19.44 9.57 -15.72
N CYS A 314 -18.96 8.96 -16.81
CA CYS A 314 -19.53 7.74 -17.37
C CYS A 314 -19.44 6.56 -16.40
N LEU A 315 -18.30 6.37 -15.75
CA LEU A 315 -18.11 5.31 -14.74
C LEU A 315 -19.00 5.54 -13.50
N TYR A 316 -19.15 6.78 -13.05
CA TYR A 316 -20.04 7.14 -11.95
C TYR A 316 -21.53 6.90 -12.29
N ALA A 317 -21.93 7.21 -13.53
CA ALA A 317 -23.25 6.89 -14.04
C ALA A 317 -23.48 5.37 -14.13
N ALA A 318 -22.49 4.62 -14.61
CA ALA A 318 -22.54 3.16 -14.67
C ALA A 318 -22.63 2.53 -13.26
N GLY A 319 -21.82 2.99 -12.30
CA GLY A 319 -21.90 2.55 -10.90
C GLY A 319 -23.26 2.86 -10.26
N SER A 320 -23.79 4.06 -10.52
CA SER A 320 -25.14 4.46 -10.09
C SER A 320 -26.24 3.59 -10.71
N PHE A 321 -26.06 3.15 -11.96
CA PHE A 321 -26.93 2.20 -12.63
C PHE A 321 -26.87 0.82 -11.98
N ILE A 322 -25.68 0.28 -11.74
CA ILE A 322 -25.48 -1.03 -11.06
C ILE A 322 -26.15 -1.02 -9.70
N TYR A 323 -25.94 0.05 -8.93
CA TYR A 323 -26.59 0.25 -7.63
C TYR A 323 -28.12 0.20 -7.75
N ARG A 324 -28.73 0.99 -8.63
CA ARG A 324 -30.20 1.13 -8.72
C ARG A 324 -30.88 0.03 -9.53
N ARG A 325 -30.12 -0.74 -10.31
CA ARG A 325 -30.59 -1.72 -11.30
C ARG A 325 -31.57 -1.12 -12.33
N ARG A 326 -31.52 0.20 -12.52
CA ARG A 326 -32.40 0.98 -13.41
C ARG A 326 -31.68 2.24 -13.89
N ILE A 327 -31.79 2.57 -15.17
CA ILE A 327 -31.23 3.79 -15.75
C ILE A 327 -32.21 4.93 -15.45
N ILE A 328 -31.91 5.73 -14.43
CA ILE A 328 -32.64 6.98 -14.17
C ILE A 328 -31.61 8.07 -13.97
N ILE A 329 -31.44 8.90 -14.99
CA ILE A 329 -30.57 10.08 -14.92
C ILE A 329 -31.28 11.13 -14.06
N ARG A 330 -30.69 11.44 -12.90
CA ARG A 330 -31.22 12.44 -11.97
C ARG A 330 -30.27 13.64 -11.92
N PRO A 331 -30.76 14.88 -11.83
CA PRO A 331 -29.92 16.06 -11.66
C PRO A 331 -28.94 15.96 -10.48
N ARG A 332 -29.36 15.28 -9.41
CA ARG A 332 -28.54 15.00 -8.23
C ARG A 332 -27.20 14.30 -8.57
N LEU A 333 -27.16 13.44 -9.59
CA LEU A 333 -25.93 12.77 -10.02
C LEU A 333 -24.90 13.79 -10.51
N PHE A 334 -25.32 14.70 -11.39
CA PHE A 334 -24.46 15.76 -11.90
C PHE A 334 -24.04 16.76 -10.82
N ILE A 335 -24.95 17.10 -9.90
CA ILE A 335 -24.63 18.00 -8.78
C ILE A 335 -23.54 17.39 -7.89
N ILE A 336 -23.67 16.11 -7.50
CA ILE A 336 -22.66 15.46 -6.67
C ILE A 336 -21.33 15.34 -7.41
N PHE A 337 -21.37 14.96 -8.70
CA PHE A 337 -20.18 14.91 -9.53
C PHE A 337 -19.47 16.27 -9.59
N ALA A 338 -20.19 17.36 -9.86
CA ALA A 338 -19.64 18.70 -9.90
C ALA A 338 -19.02 19.13 -8.56
N ILE A 339 -19.68 18.83 -7.43
CA ILE A 339 -19.14 19.10 -6.10
C ILE A 339 -17.82 18.34 -5.87
N LEU A 340 -17.76 17.06 -6.27
CA LEU A 340 -16.55 16.26 -6.11
C LEU A 340 -15.41 16.77 -7.01
N CYS A 341 -15.68 17.17 -8.26
CA CYS A 341 -14.68 17.80 -9.12
C CYS A 341 -14.13 19.10 -8.51
N LEU A 342 -15.01 19.96 -7.97
CA LEU A 342 -14.58 21.19 -7.32
C LEU A 342 -13.73 20.89 -6.08
N LEU A 343 -14.10 19.88 -5.30
CA LEU A 343 -13.39 19.52 -4.07
C LEU A 343 -12.01 18.91 -4.37
N THR A 344 -11.91 18.00 -5.33
CA THR A 344 -10.62 17.41 -5.73
C THR A 344 -9.71 18.41 -6.43
N GLY A 345 -10.29 19.28 -7.28
CA GLY A 345 -9.55 20.38 -7.90
C GLY A 345 -9.03 21.37 -6.86
N ALA A 346 -9.85 21.77 -5.88
CA ALA A 346 -9.42 22.63 -4.80
C ALA A 346 -8.31 21.99 -3.94
N LEU A 347 -8.40 20.69 -3.63
CA LEU A 347 -7.34 19.98 -2.90
C LEU A 347 -6.03 19.94 -3.69
N SER A 348 -6.07 19.69 -4.99
CA SER A 348 -4.90 19.74 -5.86
C SER A 348 -4.28 21.12 -5.90
N GLU A 349 -5.09 22.16 -6.14
CA GLU A 349 -4.66 23.56 -6.14
C GLU A 349 -4.06 24.02 -4.82
N ILE A 350 -4.67 23.64 -3.68
CA ILE A 350 -4.11 23.93 -2.37
C ILE A 350 -2.79 23.19 -2.21
N GLY A 351 -2.72 21.90 -2.55
CA GLY A 351 -1.50 21.10 -2.52
C GLY A 351 -0.38 21.77 -3.30
N TRP A 352 -0.63 22.17 -4.53
CA TRP A 352 0.33 22.86 -5.38
C TRP A 352 0.79 24.21 -4.79
N LYS A 353 -0.15 25.10 -4.47
CA LYS A 353 0.17 26.44 -3.93
C LYS A 353 0.86 26.43 -2.58
N THR A 354 0.63 25.38 -1.79
CA THR A 354 1.27 25.19 -0.48
C THR A 354 2.52 24.34 -0.56
N LYS A 355 3.06 24.09 -1.77
CA LYS A 355 4.29 23.31 -1.94
C LYS A 355 4.16 21.93 -1.28
N GLY A 356 3.10 21.22 -1.65
CA GLY A 356 2.72 19.93 -1.09
C GLY A 356 2.36 19.99 0.39
N PHE A 357 1.53 20.95 0.81
CA PHE A 357 1.15 21.16 2.22
C PHE A 357 2.33 21.44 3.16
N GLY A 358 3.42 22.00 2.64
CA GLY A 358 4.66 22.19 3.37
C GLY A 358 5.43 20.90 3.64
N LEU A 359 5.09 19.79 2.96
CA LEU A 359 5.79 18.51 3.06
C LEU A 359 7.06 18.44 2.20
N ILE A 360 7.43 19.52 1.51
CA ILE A 360 8.78 19.62 0.92
C ILE A 360 9.76 19.77 2.07
N TYR A 361 10.33 18.65 2.49
CA TYR A 361 11.39 18.63 3.50
C TYR A 361 12.74 18.92 2.84
N PRO A 362 13.67 19.58 3.56
CA PRO A 362 15.07 19.60 3.16
C PRO A 362 15.61 18.17 3.11
N VAL A 363 16.53 17.93 2.18
CA VAL A 363 17.21 16.65 1.96
C VAL A 363 17.74 16.10 3.29
N ASN A 364 17.24 14.94 3.72
CA ASN A 364 17.67 14.33 4.99
C ASN A 364 18.94 13.49 4.78
N LEU A 365 20.09 14.16 4.81
CA LEU A 365 21.39 13.53 4.65
C LEU A 365 21.82 12.86 5.96
N SER A 366 22.26 11.60 5.89
CA SER A 366 22.65 10.83 7.08
C SER A 366 24.16 10.84 7.28
N ALA A 367 24.60 11.02 8.54
CA ALA A 367 26.00 10.96 8.93
C ALA A 367 26.65 9.60 8.67
N ASP A 368 25.84 8.53 8.68
CA ASP A 368 26.29 7.14 8.50
C ASP A 368 26.34 6.71 7.01
N SER A 369 26.14 7.65 6.08
CA SER A 369 26.12 7.39 4.63
C SER A 369 26.95 8.39 3.85
N ASN A 370 27.33 8.01 2.63
CA ASN A 370 27.84 8.96 1.66
C ASN A 370 26.69 9.81 1.12
N VAL A 371 26.97 11.08 0.86
CA VAL A 371 26.13 11.99 0.10
C VAL A 371 26.55 11.88 -1.35
N GLU A 372 25.58 11.58 -2.21
CA GLU A 372 25.77 11.47 -3.64
C GLU A 372 24.91 12.50 -4.35
N ILE A 373 25.52 13.26 -5.27
CA ILE A 373 24.88 14.27 -6.08
C ILE A 373 25.07 13.90 -7.54
N ASN A 374 23.97 13.73 -8.24
CA ASN A 374 23.92 13.51 -9.67
C ASN A 374 23.41 14.79 -10.34
N TYR A 375 24.12 15.25 -11.35
CA TYR A 375 23.69 16.37 -12.19
C TYR A 375 23.76 15.91 -13.64
N ASP A 376 22.71 16.20 -14.41
CA ASP A 376 22.67 16.00 -15.84
C ASP A 376 21.88 17.15 -16.45
N ALA A 377 22.49 17.89 -17.38
CA ALA A 377 21.86 19.02 -18.03
C ALA A 377 22.25 19.14 -19.50
N TYR A 378 21.27 19.51 -20.33
CA TYR A 378 21.49 19.90 -21.71
C TYR A 378 21.78 21.39 -21.78
N MET A 379 22.97 21.74 -22.29
CA MET A 379 23.48 23.11 -22.27
C MET A 379 23.88 23.55 -23.68
N SER A 380 23.87 24.87 -23.94
CA SER A 380 24.35 25.40 -25.20
C SER A 380 25.84 25.13 -25.38
N LYS A 381 26.21 24.60 -26.55
CA LYS A 381 27.62 24.43 -26.92
C LYS A 381 28.37 25.77 -26.94
N LYS A 382 27.67 26.88 -27.23
CA LYS A 382 28.24 28.23 -27.30
C LYS A 382 28.46 28.84 -25.93
N ASP A 383 27.64 28.51 -24.95
CA ASP A 383 27.78 28.96 -23.58
C ASP A 383 27.25 27.90 -22.61
N LEU A 384 28.14 27.29 -21.83
CA LEU A 384 27.81 26.27 -20.83
C LEU A 384 27.09 26.84 -19.61
N GLY A 385 26.61 28.08 -19.64
CA GLY A 385 25.69 28.66 -18.65
C GLY A 385 24.35 29.14 -19.24
N ASP A 386 24.14 28.98 -20.55
CA ASP A 386 22.92 29.43 -21.25
C ASP A 386 22.18 28.22 -21.84
N ALA A 387 20.94 27.98 -21.40
CA ALA A 387 20.10 26.93 -21.95
C ALA A 387 19.02 27.45 -22.92
N SER A 388 19.10 28.71 -23.37
CA SER A 388 18.16 29.22 -24.37
C SER A 388 18.22 28.38 -25.65
N ALA A 389 17.14 27.62 -25.91
CA ALA A 389 16.93 26.63 -26.96
C ALA A 389 17.99 26.62 -28.08
N PRO A 390 19.11 25.91 -27.88
CA PRO A 390 20.23 26.00 -28.82
C PRO A 390 20.02 25.00 -29.96
N ASP A 391 20.28 25.44 -31.20
CA ASP A 391 20.35 24.54 -32.37
C ASP A 391 21.47 23.47 -32.24
N GLU A 392 22.41 23.65 -31.30
CA GLU A 392 23.49 22.72 -30.95
C GLU A 392 23.66 22.62 -29.42
N TYR A 393 23.43 21.45 -28.83
CA TYR A 393 23.56 21.22 -27.39
C TYR A 393 24.69 20.24 -27.04
N VAL A 394 25.09 20.27 -25.77
CA VAL A 394 25.96 19.27 -25.12
C VAL A 394 25.32 18.80 -23.82
N SER A 395 25.50 17.54 -23.46
CA SER A 395 25.12 17.03 -22.15
C SER A 395 26.28 17.22 -21.17
N VAL A 396 26.02 17.96 -20.10
CA VAL A 396 26.96 18.18 -19.00
C VAL A 396 26.48 17.37 -17.81
N TYR A 397 27.31 16.44 -17.34
CA TYR A 397 26.93 15.57 -16.23
C TYR A 397 28.09 15.23 -15.30
N PHE A 398 27.75 14.96 -14.04
CA PHE A 398 28.68 14.44 -13.04
C PHE A 398 27.96 13.66 -11.94
N ASP A 399 28.71 12.77 -11.31
CA ASP A 399 28.36 12.12 -10.05
C ASP A 399 29.40 12.54 -9.00
N ALA A 400 28.97 13.27 -7.98
CA ALA A 400 29.81 13.65 -6.86
C ALA A 400 29.48 12.76 -5.66
N VAL A 401 30.45 11.97 -5.20
CA VAL A 401 30.32 11.12 -4.00
C VAL A 401 31.22 11.67 -2.91
N MET A 402 30.65 11.97 -1.75
CA MET A 402 31.40 12.46 -0.59
C MET A 402 30.82 11.94 0.71
N THR A 403 31.65 11.86 1.75
CA THR A 403 31.15 11.58 3.11
C THR A 403 30.31 12.75 3.62
N TYR A 404 29.41 12.49 4.58
CA TYR A 404 28.63 13.55 5.22
C TYR A 404 29.50 14.67 5.82
N ASP A 405 30.64 14.32 6.43
CA ASP A 405 31.57 15.32 6.98
C ASP A 405 32.21 16.18 5.88
N GLN A 406 32.54 15.60 4.72
CA GLN A 406 33.06 16.36 3.58
C GLN A 406 32.00 17.31 3.02
N TRP A 407 30.76 16.86 2.90
CA TRP A 407 29.62 17.71 2.54
C TRP A 407 29.51 18.89 3.51
N GLN A 408 29.42 18.61 4.83
CA GLN A 408 29.26 19.63 5.88
C GLN A 408 30.38 20.68 5.91
N ASN A 409 31.62 20.27 5.59
CA ASN A 409 32.78 21.16 5.62
C ASN A 409 32.98 21.97 4.32
N ASN A 410 32.24 21.65 3.25
CA ASN A 410 32.38 22.30 1.95
C ASN A 410 31.21 23.26 1.67
N LYS A 411 31.27 24.45 2.29
CA LYS A 411 30.18 25.45 2.21
C LYS A 411 29.91 25.92 0.79
N ASP A 412 30.94 26.19 0.01
CA ASP A 412 30.78 26.69 -1.37
C ASP A 412 30.03 25.67 -2.22
N PHE A 413 30.35 24.38 -2.06
CA PHE A 413 29.65 23.29 -2.74
C PHE A 413 28.20 23.19 -2.27
N GLN A 414 27.94 23.23 -0.96
CA GLN A 414 26.57 23.22 -0.41
C GLN A 414 25.72 24.40 -0.91
N ASP A 415 26.28 25.60 -0.91
CA ASP A 415 25.56 26.83 -1.26
C ASP A 415 25.13 26.81 -2.73
N ILE A 416 25.97 26.29 -3.64
CA ILE A 416 25.61 26.10 -5.05
C ILE A 416 24.38 25.18 -5.18
N PHE A 417 24.43 23.97 -4.60
CA PHE A 417 23.34 23.00 -4.75
C PHE A 417 22.07 23.40 -4.01
N ASN A 418 22.18 23.97 -2.81
CA ASN A 418 21.02 24.43 -2.05
C ASN A 418 20.29 25.56 -2.79
N ARG A 419 21.03 26.49 -3.39
CA ARG A 419 20.44 27.57 -4.19
C ARG A 419 19.73 27.03 -5.43
N HIS A 420 20.40 26.21 -6.24
CA HIS A 420 19.81 25.61 -7.45
C HIS A 420 18.61 24.72 -7.13
N MET A 421 18.62 24.02 -5.99
CA MET A 421 17.47 23.28 -5.48
C MET A 421 16.29 24.20 -5.13
N GLU A 422 16.53 25.29 -4.40
CA GLU A 422 15.48 26.26 -4.02
C GLU A 422 14.89 26.98 -5.24
N GLU A 423 15.74 27.34 -6.20
CA GLU A 423 15.37 27.94 -7.48
C GLU A 423 14.53 26.97 -8.31
N SER A 424 14.95 25.70 -8.42
CA SER A 424 14.20 24.64 -9.12
C SER A 424 12.82 24.40 -8.53
N ILE A 425 12.72 24.29 -7.19
CA ILE A 425 11.44 24.16 -6.48
C ILE A 425 10.57 25.38 -6.81
N THR A 426 11.12 26.58 -6.69
CA THR A 426 10.37 27.82 -6.92
C THR A 426 9.89 27.94 -8.35
N ALA A 427 10.74 27.62 -9.32
CA ALA A 427 10.40 27.65 -10.74
C ALA A 427 9.33 26.63 -11.11
N LEU A 428 9.36 25.41 -10.55
CA LEU A 428 8.33 24.41 -10.80
C LEU A 428 6.96 24.89 -10.32
N TYR A 429 6.85 25.36 -9.07
CA TYR A 429 5.57 25.84 -8.54
C TYR A 429 5.08 27.16 -9.16
N GLN A 430 5.96 27.88 -9.86
CA GLN A 430 5.62 29.02 -10.72
C GLN A 430 5.26 28.60 -12.16
N GLU A 431 5.20 27.30 -12.46
CA GLU A 431 4.94 26.75 -13.79
C GLU A 431 5.96 27.20 -14.86
N LYS A 432 7.18 27.52 -14.44
CA LYS A 432 8.29 27.93 -15.32
C LYS A 432 9.14 26.77 -15.83
N THR A 433 9.01 25.58 -15.22
CA THR A 433 9.67 24.35 -15.66
C THR A 433 8.72 23.17 -15.54
N ALA A 434 8.95 22.12 -16.34
CA ALA A 434 8.17 20.89 -16.27
C ALA A 434 8.72 19.94 -15.19
N TYR A 435 7.84 19.14 -14.59
CA TYR A 435 8.24 18.13 -13.59
C TYR A 435 9.26 17.12 -14.16
N PHE A 436 9.12 16.78 -15.45
CA PHE A 436 10.08 15.99 -16.21
C PHE A 436 10.88 16.88 -17.16
N SER A 437 11.88 17.56 -16.62
CA SER A 437 12.93 18.20 -17.42
C SER A 437 13.98 17.16 -17.84
N SER A 438 14.50 17.35 -19.05
CA SER A 438 15.66 16.62 -19.57
C SER A 438 16.93 16.97 -18.78
N SER A 439 16.91 18.09 -18.05
CA SER A 439 17.97 18.51 -17.16
C SER A 439 17.50 18.43 -15.70
N ALA A 440 18.28 17.80 -14.84
CA ALA A 440 17.94 17.62 -13.44
C ALA A 440 19.15 17.55 -12.52
N LEU A 441 18.91 17.92 -11.27
CA LEU A 441 19.80 17.73 -10.14
C LEU A 441 19.17 16.70 -9.20
N ALA A 442 19.92 15.69 -8.79
CA ALA A 442 19.51 14.74 -7.78
C ALA A 442 20.51 14.63 -6.64
N ILE A 443 20.01 14.41 -5.42
CA ILE A 443 20.82 14.24 -4.22
C ILE A 443 20.25 13.11 -3.37
N TYR A 444 21.13 12.24 -2.86
CA TYR A 444 20.74 11.06 -2.12
C TYR A 444 21.84 10.51 -1.22
N ASN A 445 21.45 9.63 -0.29
CA ASN A 445 22.35 8.89 0.57
C ASN A 445 22.72 7.55 -0.06
N THR A 446 24.00 7.19 -0.06
CA THR A 446 24.47 5.85 -0.43
C THR A 446 25.22 5.17 0.71
N SER A 447 24.88 3.90 0.94
CA SER A 447 25.54 3.05 1.93
C SER A 447 25.81 1.67 1.34
N THR A 448 26.99 1.10 1.59
CA THR A 448 27.28 -0.29 1.22
C THR A 448 26.66 -1.22 2.25
N VAL A 449 25.83 -2.15 1.79
CA VAL A 449 25.19 -3.17 2.61
C VAL A 449 26.15 -4.36 2.78
N ALA A 450 25.92 -5.20 3.80
CA ALA A 450 26.79 -6.33 4.15
C ALA A 450 27.00 -7.36 3.01
N ASP A 451 26.10 -7.40 2.02
CA ASP A 451 26.18 -8.24 0.83
C ASP A 451 27.03 -7.62 -0.31
N GLY A 452 27.60 -6.43 -0.09
CA GLY A 452 28.38 -5.67 -1.06
C GLY A 452 27.55 -4.82 -2.02
N SER A 453 26.22 -4.82 -1.92
CA SER A 453 25.35 -3.96 -2.73
C SER A 453 25.32 -2.52 -2.21
N THR A 454 25.13 -1.56 -3.12
CA THR A 454 24.92 -0.15 -2.74
C THR A 454 23.43 0.10 -2.56
N ARG A 455 23.03 0.53 -1.36
CA ARG A 455 21.66 0.95 -1.06
C ARG A 455 21.55 2.47 -1.16
N MET A 456 20.63 2.92 -2.00
CA MET A 456 20.25 4.33 -2.13
C MET A 456 19.08 4.64 -1.18
N THR A 457 19.21 5.70 -0.40
CA THR A 457 18.15 6.22 0.47
C THR A 457 18.06 7.74 0.32
N ASN A 458 16.94 8.35 0.73
CA ASN A 458 16.67 9.77 0.60
C ASN A 458 16.94 10.30 -0.81
N TYR A 459 16.34 9.69 -1.84
CA TYR A 459 16.50 10.18 -3.21
C TYR A 459 15.64 11.41 -3.47
N HIS A 460 16.26 12.51 -3.88
CA HIS A 460 15.56 13.75 -4.20
C HIS A 460 15.99 14.19 -5.59
N ARG A 461 15.07 14.28 -6.55
CA ARG A 461 15.31 14.80 -7.91
C ARG A 461 14.58 16.12 -8.08
N TYR A 462 15.28 17.09 -8.65
CA TYR A 462 14.84 18.46 -8.89
C TYR A 462 15.00 18.76 -10.38
N PRO A 463 13.90 19.04 -11.11
CA PRO A 463 14.00 19.46 -12.50
C PRO A 463 14.61 20.86 -12.59
N LEU A 464 15.64 21.02 -13.42
CA LEU A 464 16.31 22.30 -13.60
C LEU A 464 15.59 23.12 -14.68
N PRO A 465 15.21 24.37 -14.39
CA PRO A 465 14.78 25.35 -15.39
C PRO A 465 15.89 25.65 -16.41
N GLU A 466 15.51 26.02 -17.63
CA GLU A 466 16.44 26.45 -18.68
C GLU A 466 17.32 27.65 -18.24
N ASP A 467 16.77 28.56 -17.43
CA ASP A 467 17.45 29.76 -16.93
C ASP A 467 18.19 29.55 -15.59
N HIS A 468 18.20 28.33 -15.04
CA HIS A 468 18.80 28.02 -13.73
C HIS A 468 19.70 26.77 -13.79
N MET A 469 20.45 26.61 -14.87
CA MET A 469 21.52 25.61 -14.95
C MET A 469 22.77 26.09 -14.19
N LEU A 470 23.68 25.17 -13.86
CA LEU A 470 24.98 25.54 -13.28
C LEU A 470 25.76 26.44 -14.25
N THR A 471 26.25 27.57 -13.75
CA THR A 471 27.09 28.48 -14.55
C THR A 471 28.47 27.87 -14.80
N LEU A 472 29.22 28.39 -15.78
CA LEU A 472 30.58 27.92 -16.04
C LEU A 472 31.49 28.03 -14.81
N ASP A 473 31.40 29.13 -14.05
CA ASP A 473 32.18 29.32 -12.82
C ASP A 473 31.82 28.30 -11.73
N GLU A 474 30.54 27.93 -11.63
CA GLU A 474 30.06 26.89 -10.72
C GLU A 474 30.53 25.51 -11.18
N LEU A 475 30.44 25.19 -12.47
CA LEU A 475 30.96 23.95 -13.04
C LEU A 475 32.47 23.82 -12.82
N MET A 476 33.22 24.91 -12.96
CA MET A 476 34.65 24.96 -12.65
C MET A 476 34.92 24.71 -11.16
N THR A 477 34.10 25.27 -10.28
CA THR A 477 34.17 25.02 -8.83
C THR A 477 33.88 23.56 -8.50
N VAL A 478 32.81 22.98 -9.06
CA VAL A 478 32.44 21.56 -8.91
C VAL A 478 33.55 20.64 -9.45
N SER A 479 34.23 21.03 -10.53
CA SER A 479 35.32 20.25 -11.14
C SER A 479 36.53 20.05 -10.23
N GLN A 480 36.66 20.85 -9.17
CA GLN A 480 37.69 20.68 -8.14
C GLN A 480 37.39 19.48 -7.22
N PHE A 481 36.12 19.08 -7.14
CA PHE A 481 35.64 18.04 -6.23
C PHE A 481 35.26 16.74 -6.94
N THR A 482 34.75 16.82 -8.17
CA THR A 482 34.41 15.65 -8.97
C THR A 482 34.75 15.85 -10.45
N LYS A 483 34.77 14.76 -11.20
CA LYS A 483 34.96 14.77 -12.65
C LYS A 483 33.68 15.23 -13.34
N VAL A 484 33.68 16.47 -13.85
CA VAL A 484 32.61 17.00 -14.71
C VAL A 484 32.87 16.56 -16.15
N ASN A 485 31.89 15.88 -16.75
CA ASN A 485 31.94 15.39 -18.11
C ASN A 485 31.06 16.22 -19.03
N VAL A 486 31.53 16.41 -20.27
CA VAL A 486 30.79 17.07 -21.35
C VAL A 486 30.73 16.10 -22.54
N ALA A 487 29.53 15.65 -22.87
CA ALA A 487 29.26 14.80 -24.02
C ALA A 487 28.65 15.61 -25.16
N THR A 488 29.19 15.46 -26.36
CA THR A 488 28.62 16.08 -27.58
C THR A 488 27.40 15.29 -28.06
N ASP A 489 26.52 15.98 -28.79
CA ASP A 489 25.22 15.51 -29.29
C ASP A 489 25.22 14.07 -29.89
N ASP A 490 26.31 13.69 -30.54
CA ASP A 490 26.48 12.38 -31.20
C ASP A 490 26.75 11.22 -30.20
N GLY A 491 26.99 11.50 -28.92
CA GLY A 491 27.37 10.53 -27.88
C GLY A 491 28.76 9.88 -28.06
N GLU A 492 29.41 10.09 -29.21
CA GLU A 492 30.68 9.44 -29.57
C GLU A 492 31.90 9.99 -28.82
N ASN A 493 31.83 11.22 -28.30
CA ASN A 493 32.95 11.86 -27.62
C ASN A 493 32.53 12.45 -26.26
N THR A 494 33.19 11.99 -25.20
CA THR A 494 33.07 12.53 -23.84
C THR A 494 34.40 13.16 -23.43
N TYR A 495 34.36 14.43 -23.01
CA TYR A 495 35.52 15.17 -22.53
C TYR A 495 35.35 15.52 -21.04
N THR A 496 36.45 15.71 -20.31
CA THR A 496 36.38 16.44 -19.05
C THR A 496 36.12 17.92 -19.34
N LEU A 497 35.48 18.65 -18.42
CA LEU A 497 35.21 20.09 -18.58
C LEU A 497 36.44 20.88 -19.06
N GLN A 498 37.61 20.67 -18.44
CA GLN A 498 38.85 21.34 -18.83
C GLN A 498 39.32 20.98 -20.24
N ALA A 499 39.23 19.70 -20.63
CA ALA A 499 39.63 19.25 -21.97
C ALA A 499 38.67 19.80 -23.05
N TYR A 500 37.39 19.92 -22.71
CA TYR A 500 36.38 20.52 -23.57
C TYR A 500 36.64 22.02 -23.80
N LEU A 501 36.87 22.79 -22.73
CA LEU A 501 37.15 24.22 -22.83
C LEU A 501 38.42 24.50 -23.64
N GLN A 502 39.48 23.72 -23.43
CA GLN A 502 40.72 23.81 -24.22
C GLN A 502 40.50 23.52 -25.71
N LYS A 503 39.67 22.53 -26.03
CA LYS A 503 39.33 22.17 -27.42
C LYS A 503 38.54 23.29 -28.11
N GLU A 504 37.60 23.89 -27.41
CA GLU A 504 36.73 24.96 -27.94
C GLU A 504 37.38 26.35 -27.85
N GLY A 505 38.59 26.47 -27.30
CA GLY A 505 39.35 27.72 -27.19
C GLY A 505 38.73 28.73 -26.20
N LYS A 506 38.09 28.21 -25.13
CA LYS A 506 37.39 28.99 -24.10
C LYS A 506 38.16 29.07 -22.80
#